data_AF-A0A366I4M9-F1
#
_entry.id   AF-A0A366I4M9-F1
#
_cell.length_a   1.000
_cell.length_b   1.000
_cell.length_c   1.000
_cell.angle_alpha   90.00
_cell.angle_beta   90.00
_cell.angle_gamma   90.00
#
_symmetry.space_group_name_H-M   'P 1'
#
loop_
_entity.id
_entity.type
_entity.pdbx_description
1 polymer ?
#
loop_
_entity_poly.entity_id
_entity_poly.type
_entity_poly.pdbx_seq_one_letter_code
_entity_poly.pdbx_strand_id
1 'polypeptide(L)'
;MYELGALGAFVGRTLTNPPDPVAFRKAAEDVLTAAESEDGWMYEARDPSGAKGSIRHLIWSDNLRCPGCNSVVALWDACVSLDPAEISSNFSCPKCRHESPMDQVQRVTVQERDDVLGEKRALRGRTMARVYGATGKKRWSRPATAADLALLKKIDAEPIPSSVPQALIPWGDLYRKGYHQGITHVHHFYTRRNLIVFARMWDRVESYRGALREGLRFWLLSYNAAHGTIMTRVVAKSDQKDLVVTSAQPGVLYVSGLPVEKNFFAGLRRKLTTISQAFEIIYGSSGKVEVVQGSSCKVGLPSGSIDYVFTDPPFGANIPYAELSFINEAWLKRFTDRTDEATLSVPIRTNLSTNTRSCLPGRSERRAGY
;
A
#
# COMPACT_ATOMS: atom_id res chain seq x y z
N MET A 1 11.40 -9.25 25.09
CA MET A 1 10.10 -9.20 24.39
C MET A 1 10.08 -10.30 23.33
N TYR A 2 9.07 -11.16 23.37
CA TYR A 2 8.84 -12.20 22.36
C TYR A 2 7.68 -11.75 21.47
N GLU A 3 7.86 -11.80 20.16
CA GLU A 3 6.90 -11.34 19.16
C GLU A 3 6.86 -12.36 18.02
N LEU A 4 5.67 -12.85 17.66
CA LEU A 4 5.53 -13.84 16.58
C LEU A 4 5.74 -13.20 15.20
N GLY A 5 5.23 -11.98 15.01
CA GLY A 5 5.24 -11.27 13.75
C GLY A 5 6.64 -10.82 13.33
N ALA A 6 7.05 -11.10 12.10
CA ALA A 6 8.35 -10.67 11.59
C ALA A 6 8.45 -9.14 11.50
N LEU A 7 7.40 -8.48 11.02
CA LEU A 7 7.33 -7.01 11.00
C LEU A 7 7.30 -6.44 12.42
N GLY A 8 6.48 -7.00 13.31
CA GLY A 8 6.38 -6.57 14.71
C GLY A 8 7.73 -6.65 15.42
N ALA A 9 8.42 -7.78 15.29
CA ALA A 9 9.73 -7.97 15.91
C ALA A 9 10.80 -7.02 15.32
N PHE A 10 10.75 -6.75 14.02
CA PHE A 10 11.62 -5.77 13.38
C PHE A 10 11.38 -4.35 13.92
N VAL A 11 10.11 -3.92 13.98
CA VAL A 11 9.73 -2.60 14.50
C VAL A 11 10.11 -2.47 15.98
N GLY A 12 9.76 -3.47 16.80
CA GLY A 12 10.09 -3.51 18.21
C GLY A 12 11.59 -3.40 18.43
N ARG A 13 12.39 -4.22 17.74
CA ARG A 13 13.85 -4.17 17.85
C ARG A 13 14.43 -2.81 17.48
N THR A 14 13.92 -2.21 16.40
CA THR A 14 14.41 -0.92 15.89
C THR A 14 14.06 0.23 16.82
N LEU A 15 12.85 0.25 17.37
CA LEU A 15 12.41 1.30 18.29
C LEU A 15 13.09 1.20 19.66
N THR A 16 13.35 -0.02 20.15
CA THR A 16 13.97 -0.22 21.47
C THR A 16 15.50 -0.18 21.42
N ASN A 17 16.10 -0.28 20.23
CA ASN A 17 17.53 -0.16 20.01
C ASN A 17 17.78 0.80 18.84
N PRO A 18 17.39 2.08 18.98
CA PRO A 18 17.40 3.03 17.88
C PRO A 18 18.83 3.42 17.47
N PRO A 19 19.05 3.82 16.20
CA PRO A 19 20.28 4.51 15.83
C PRO A 19 20.40 5.85 16.53
N ASP A 20 21.60 6.44 16.50
CA ASP A 20 21.80 7.85 16.84
C ASP A 20 20.82 8.73 16.04
N PRO A 21 19.94 9.51 16.68
CA PRO A 21 18.90 10.26 15.98
C PRO A 21 19.44 11.33 15.03
N VAL A 22 20.60 11.92 15.36
CA VAL A 22 21.25 12.94 14.52
C VAL A 22 21.83 12.28 13.26
N ALA A 23 22.54 11.17 13.43
CA ALA A 23 23.07 10.38 12.31
C ALA A 23 21.94 9.82 11.43
N PHE A 24 20.85 9.34 12.03
CA PHE A 24 19.66 8.88 11.32
C PHE A 24 19.03 10.00 10.48
N ARG A 25 18.80 11.17 11.07
CA ARG A 25 18.20 12.31 10.36
C ARG A 25 19.05 12.70 9.15
N LYS A 26 20.36 12.85 9.35
CA LYS A 26 21.31 13.17 8.28
C LYS A 26 21.25 12.12 7.17
N ALA A 27 21.35 10.83 7.51
CA ALA A 27 21.32 9.76 6.53
C ALA A 27 19.99 9.70 5.75
N ALA A 28 18.87 9.94 6.41
CA ALA A 28 17.56 9.98 5.75
C ALA A 28 17.43 11.16 4.79
N GLU A 29 17.97 12.33 5.16
CA GLU A 29 18.04 13.51 4.30
C GLU A 29 18.96 13.30 3.08
N ASP A 30 20.12 12.66 3.27
CA ASP A 30 21.05 12.30 2.20
C ASP A 30 20.36 11.35 1.20
N VAL A 31 19.72 10.28 1.69
CA VAL A 31 18.96 9.32 0.87
C VAL A 31 17.84 10.02 0.10
N LEU A 32 17.08 10.90 0.77
CA LEU A 32 15.96 11.61 0.16
C LEU A 32 16.44 12.57 -0.94
N THR A 33 17.52 13.32 -0.68
CA THR A 33 18.10 14.28 -1.62
C THR A 33 18.63 13.58 -2.86
N ALA A 34 19.37 12.48 -2.69
CA ALA A 34 19.87 11.68 -3.81
C ALA A 34 18.72 11.11 -4.64
N ALA A 35 17.71 10.51 -3.99
CA ALA A 35 16.56 9.93 -4.68
C ALA A 35 15.72 10.98 -5.42
N GLU A 36 15.51 12.17 -4.85
CA GLU A 36 14.79 13.24 -5.54
C GLU A 36 15.55 13.80 -6.74
N SER A 37 16.88 13.85 -6.65
CA SER A 37 17.73 14.27 -7.79
C SER A 37 17.62 13.30 -8.97
N GLU A 38 17.60 12.00 -8.71
CA GLU A 38 17.63 10.97 -9.75
C GLU A 38 16.24 10.54 -10.23
N ASP A 39 15.27 10.45 -9.32
CA ASP A 39 13.95 9.85 -9.56
C ASP A 39 12.82 10.90 -9.47
N GLY A 40 13.12 12.14 -9.07
CA GLY A 40 12.13 13.22 -8.90
C GLY A 40 11.39 13.62 -10.18
N TRP A 41 12.00 13.40 -11.35
CA TRP A 41 11.38 13.62 -12.66
C TRP A 41 10.07 12.82 -12.81
N MET A 42 9.92 11.68 -12.12
CA MET A 42 8.72 10.85 -12.18
C MET A 42 7.48 11.53 -11.56
N TYR A 43 7.70 12.55 -10.72
CA TYR A 43 6.64 13.31 -10.06
C TYR A 43 6.51 14.74 -10.59
N GLU A 44 7.13 15.06 -11.72
CA GLU A 44 6.91 16.36 -12.37
C GLU A 44 5.51 16.44 -12.98
N ALA A 45 4.91 17.63 -12.96
CA ALA A 45 3.69 17.91 -13.68
C ALA A 45 3.59 19.38 -14.10
N ARG A 46 2.73 19.66 -15.07
CA ARG A 46 2.36 21.05 -15.41
C ARG A 46 1.05 21.42 -14.72
N ASP A 47 1.02 22.62 -14.15
CA ASP A 47 -0.19 23.19 -13.59
C ASP A 47 -1.17 23.66 -14.69
N PRO A 48 -2.39 24.12 -14.34
CA PRO A 48 -3.36 24.55 -15.34
C PRO A 48 -2.91 25.73 -16.23
N SER A 49 -1.91 26.51 -15.80
CA SER A 49 -1.31 27.58 -16.61
C SER A 49 -0.13 27.11 -17.48
N GLY A 50 0.26 25.84 -17.36
CA GLY A 50 1.39 25.25 -18.08
C GLY A 50 2.74 25.38 -17.34
N ALA A 51 2.77 26.03 -16.18
CA ALA A 51 3.99 26.20 -15.40
C ALA A 51 4.46 24.87 -14.77
N LYS A 52 5.77 24.74 -14.54
CA LYS A 52 6.38 23.55 -13.93
C LYS A 52 5.97 23.46 -12.46
N GLY A 53 5.40 22.33 -12.08
CA GLY A 53 5.02 21.98 -10.72
C GLY A 53 5.33 20.51 -10.42
N SER A 54 4.77 20.02 -9.32
CA SER A 54 4.95 18.64 -8.86
C SER A 54 3.62 17.95 -8.59
N ILE A 55 3.57 16.66 -8.86
CA ILE A 55 2.48 15.76 -8.48
C ILE A 55 2.54 15.58 -6.97
N ARG A 56 1.41 15.83 -6.29
CA ARG A 56 1.20 15.47 -4.89
C ARG A 56 0.57 14.09 -4.78
N HIS A 57 -0.42 13.83 -5.62
CA HIS A 57 -1.02 12.52 -5.81
C HIS A 57 -1.81 12.46 -7.11
N LEU A 58 -2.07 11.26 -7.58
CA LEU A 58 -2.98 10.95 -8.68
C LEU A 58 -4.15 10.14 -8.17
N ILE A 59 -5.32 10.34 -8.77
CA ILE A 59 -6.45 9.42 -8.62
C ILE A 59 -6.53 8.60 -9.89
N TRP A 60 -6.42 7.28 -9.73
CA TRP A 60 -6.72 6.31 -10.76
C TRP A 60 -8.19 5.93 -10.69
N SER A 61 -8.74 5.44 -11.80
CA SER A 61 -10.12 4.98 -11.86
C SER A 61 -10.21 3.65 -12.56
N ASP A 62 -10.90 2.69 -11.93
CA ASP A 62 -11.30 1.44 -12.58
C ASP A 62 -12.13 1.75 -13.82
N ASN A 63 -11.81 1.08 -14.92
CA ASN A 63 -12.58 1.15 -16.15
C ASN A 63 -13.79 0.20 -16.05
N LEU A 64 -14.95 0.70 -16.43
CA LEU A 64 -16.24 0.01 -16.39
C LEU A 64 -16.78 -0.19 -17.80
N ARG A 65 -17.51 -1.29 -18.01
CA ARG A 65 -18.21 -1.58 -19.27
C ARG A 65 -19.68 -1.25 -19.09
N CYS A 66 -20.16 -0.25 -19.82
CA CYS A 66 -21.56 0.18 -19.76
C CYS A 66 -22.50 -0.96 -20.23
N PRO A 67 -23.52 -1.36 -19.46
CA PRO A 67 -24.47 -2.40 -19.90
C PRO A 67 -25.34 -1.96 -21.10
N GLY A 68 -25.64 -0.67 -21.23
CA GLY A 68 -26.49 -0.15 -22.31
C GLY A 68 -25.78 -0.01 -23.66
N CYS A 69 -24.63 0.66 -23.71
CA CYS A 69 -23.92 0.92 -24.98
C CYS A 69 -22.59 0.16 -25.14
N ASN A 70 -22.22 -0.69 -24.19
CA ASN A 70 -20.98 -1.48 -24.17
C ASN A 70 -19.66 -0.66 -24.23
N SER A 71 -19.75 0.67 -24.13
CA SER A 71 -18.58 1.53 -24.11
C SER A 71 -17.80 1.39 -22.81
N VAL A 72 -16.47 1.59 -22.89
CA VAL A 72 -15.63 1.73 -21.71
C VAL A 72 -15.76 3.15 -21.16
N VAL A 73 -15.99 3.25 -19.85
CA VAL A 73 -16.19 4.49 -19.09
C VAL A 73 -15.39 4.39 -17.79
N ALA A 74 -14.68 5.44 -17.38
CA ALA A 74 -14.02 5.44 -16.09
C ALA A 74 -15.07 5.54 -14.97
N LEU A 75 -14.87 4.81 -13.87
CA LEU A 75 -15.72 4.95 -12.67
C LEU A 75 -15.80 6.42 -12.20
N TRP A 76 -14.71 7.16 -12.33
CA TRP A 76 -14.67 8.60 -12.07
C TRP A 76 -15.75 9.35 -12.86
N ASP A 77 -15.79 9.16 -14.18
CA ASP A 77 -16.73 9.87 -15.05
C ASP A 77 -18.19 9.44 -14.83
N ALA A 78 -18.41 8.21 -14.35
CA ALA A 78 -19.75 7.65 -14.20
C ALA A 78 -20.36 7.81 -12.80
N CYS A 79 -19.54 7.98 -11.77
CA CYS A 79 -19.97 7.90 -10.37
C CYS A 79 -19.45 9.06 -9.50
N VAL A 80 -18.55 9.91 -9.98
CA VAL A 80 -17.98 11.00 -9.16
C VAL A 80 -18.52 12.35 -9.59
N SER A 81 -19.06 13.10 -8.63
CA SER A 81 -19.33 14.53 -8.75
C SER A 81 -18.41 15.31 -7.81
N LEU A 82 -18.17 16.58 -8.14
CA LEU A 82 -17.43 17.53 -7.31
C LEU A 82 -18.30 18.77 -7.09
N ASP A 83 -18.10 19.45 -5.96
CA ASP A 83 -18.87 20.65 -5.54
C ASP A 83 -20.41 20.46 -5.56
N PRO A 84 -20.98 19.64 -4.66
CA PRO A 84 -20.32 18.88 -3.59
C PRO A 84 -19.70 17.56 -4.09
N ALA A 85 -18.69 17.08 -3.37
CA ALA A 85 -18.01 15.84 -3.71
C ALA A 85 -18.84 14.62 -3.28
N GLU A 86 -19.16 13.77 -4.24
CA GLU A 86 -19.91 12.53 -4.03
C GLU A 86 -19.26 11.37 -4.81
N ILE A 87 -19.40 10.15 -4.28
CA ILE A 87 -19.13 8.92 -5.02
C ILE A 87 -20.43 8.11 -4.99
N SER A 88 -21.19 8.20 -6.07
CA SER A 88 -22.49 7.53 -6.19
C SER A 88 -22.35 6.01 -6.20
N SER A 89 -23.27 5.32 -5.53
CA SER A 89 -23.44 3.87 -5.63
C SER A 89 -24.14 3.46 -6.93
N ASN A 90 -24.66 4.42 -7.70
CA ASN A 90 -25.23 4.22 -9.02
C ASN A 90 -24.25 4.67 -10.10
N PHE A 91 -24.12 3.83 -11.12
CA PHE A 91 -23.41 4.14 -12.35
C PHE A 91 -24.35 4.91 -13.28
N SER A 92 -23.90 6.04 -13.83
CA SER A 92 -24.57 6.74 -14.92
C SER A 92 -23.61 6.90 -16.10
N CYS A 93 -23.96 6.33 -17.26
CA CYS A 93 -23.09 6.39 -18.43
C CYS A 93 -23.09 7.79 -19.06
N PRO A 94 -21.94 8.48 -19.19
CA PRO A 94 -21.88 9.80 -19.80
C PRO A 94 -22.14 9.80 -21.31
N LYS A 95 -22.17 8.62 -21.96
CA LYS A 95 -22.34 8.49 -23.42
C LYS A 95 -23.77 8.16 -23.82
N CYS A 96 -24.42 7.20 -23.14
CA CYS A 96 -25.78 6.78 -23.48
C CYS A 96 -26.82 7.01 -22.38
N ARG A 97 -26.41 7.56 -21.23
CA ARG A 97 -27.27 7.82 -20.06
C ARG A 97 -27.90 6.57 -19.44
N HIS A 98 -27.40 5.38 -19.74
CA HIS A 98 -27.82 4.17 -19.06
C HIS A 98 -27.41 4.23 -17.57
N GLU A 99 -28.35 3.88 -16.70
CA GLU A 99 -28.15 3.84 -15.25
C GLU A 99 -28.26 2.42 -14.71
N SER A 100 -27.43 2.09 -13.72
CA SER A 100 -27.41 0.78 -13.07
C SER A 100 -26.77 0.89 -11.69
N PRO A 101 -27.16 0.07 -10.69
CA PRO A 101 -26.36 -0.11 -9.48
C PRO A 101 -24.92 -0.48 -9.83
N MET A 102 -23.92 0.09 -9.14
CA MET A 102 -22.49 -0.07 -9.49
C MET A 102 -22.03 -1.53 -9.36
N ASP A 103 -22.59 -2.30 -8.42
CA ASP A 103 -22.29 -3.72 -8.22
C ASP A 103 -22.71 -4.61 -9.40
N GLN A 104 -23.65 -4.15 -10.23
CA GLN A 104 -24.08 -4.81 -11.46
C GLN A 104 -23.24 -4.42 -12.70
N VAL A 105 -22.37 -3.41 -12.58
CA VAL A 105 -21.54 -2.94 -13.70
C VAL A 105 -20.21 -3.69 -13.74
N GLN A 106 -19.93 -4.29 -14.90
CA GLN A 106 -18.72 -5.07 -15.09
C GLN A 106 -17.47 -4.18 -15.12
N ARG A 107 -16.47 -4.52 -14.31
CA ARG A 107 -15.12 -3.96 -14.40
C ARG A 107 -14.38 -4.54 -15.61
N VAL A 108 -13.74 -3.67 -16.37
CA VAL A 108 -12.90 -4.06 -17.51
C VAL A 108 -11.64 -4.75 -16.97
N THR A 109 -11.31 -5.89 -17.57
CA THR A 109 -10.05 -6.59 -17.34
C THR A 109 -9.14 -6.38 -18.55
N VAL A 110 -7.87 -6.12 -18.29
CA VAL A 110 -6.82 -5.96 -19.31
C VAL A 110 -5.76 -7.04 -19.13
N GLN A 111 -5.02 -7.32 -20.20
CA GLN A 111 -3.87 -8.22 -20.18
C GLN A 111 -2.60 -7.38 -20.18
N GLU A 112 -1.68 -7.68 -19.27
CA GLU A 112 -0.39 -7.01 -19.13
C GLU A 112 0.70 -8.06 -18.99
N ARG A 113 1.90 -7.76 -19.50
CA ARG A 113 3.09 -8.56 -19.21
C ARG A 113 3.68 -8.07 -17.89
N ASP A 114 3.83 -8.98 -16.94
CA ASP A 114 4.49 -8.72 -15.68
C ASP A 114 6.01 -8.71 -15.89
N ASP A 115 6.65 -7.55 -15.74
CA ASP A 115 8.09 -7.42 -15.97
C ASP A 115 8.94 -8.09 -14.88
N VAL A 116 8.36 -8.38 -13.70
CA VAL A 116 9.06 -9.03 -12.60
C VAL A 116 9.04 -10.55 -12.78
N LEU A 117 7.90 -11.10 -13.20
CA LEU A 117 7.72 -12.55 -13.37
C LEU A 117 7.95 -13.03 -14.81
N GLY A 118 7.87 -12.14 -15.79
CA GLY A 118 7.96 -12.44 -17.22
C GLY A 118 6.67 -12.99 -17.85
N GLU A 119 5.62 -13.22 -17.05
CA GLU A 119 4.36 -13.87 -17.44
C GLU A 119 3.27 -12.85 -17.81
N LYS A 120 2.23 -13.30 -18.53
CA LYS A 120 1.02 -12.49 -18.77
C LYS A 120 0.06 -12.63 -17.60
N ARG A 121 -0.55 -11.52 -17.18
CA ARG A 121 -1.56 -11.49 -16.12
C ARG A 121 -2.79 -10.68 -16.52
N ALA A 122 -3.94 -11.12 -16.01
CA ALA A 122 -5.22 -10.45 -16.17
C ALA A 122 -5.54 -9.59 -14.94
N LEU A 123 -5.59 -8.27 -15.10
CA LEU A 123 -5.81 -7.30 -14.03
C LEU A 123 -6.92 -6.30 -14.36
N ARG A 124 -7.37 -5.56 -13.35
CA ARG A 124 -8.33 -4.47 -13.54
C ARG A 124 -7.73 -3.39 -14.44
N GLY A 125 -8.43 -3.05 -15.52
CA GLY A 125 -8.09 -1.92 -16.35
C GLY A 125 -8.34 -0.61 -15.61
N ARG A 126 -7.35 0.29 -15.62
CA ARG A 126 -7.45 1.60 -14.97
C ARG A 126 -7.00 2.72 -15.88
N THR A 127 -7.54 3.91 -15.65
CA THR A 127 -7.09 5.15 -16.28
C THR A 127 -6.77 6.20 -15.23
N MET A 128 -5.91 7.17 -15.57
CA MET A 128 -5.65 8.31 -14.71
C MET A 128 -6.84 9.26 -14.79
N ALA A 129 -7.59 9.38 -13.69
CA ALA A 129 -8.78 10.23 -13.64
C ALA A 129 -8.44 11.69 -13.36
N ARG A 130 -7.56 11.93 -12.37
CA ARG A 130 -7.28 13.29 -11.90
C ARG A 130 -5.87 13.44 -11.35
N VAL A 131 -5.25 14.57 -11.64
CA VAL A 131 -3.93 14.97 -11.17
C VAL A 131 -4.09 16.06 -10.12
N TYR A 132 -3.49 15.85 -8.95
CA TYR A 132 -3.39 16.86 -7.90
C TYR A 132 -1.93 17.23 -7.71
N GLY A 133 -1.64 18.52 -7.83
CA GLY A 133 -0.27 19.01 -7.76
C GLY A 133 -0.11 20.29 -6.96
N ALA A 134 1.11 20.80 -7.00
CA ALA A 134 1.47 22.10 -6.46
C ALA A 134 2.52 22.80 -7.31
N THR A 135 2.39 24.12 -7.41
CA THR A 135 3.39 25.04 -7.96
C THR A 135 3.76 26.01 -6.85
N GLY A 136 4.97 25.91 -6.32
CA GLY A 136 5.35 26.61 -5.08
C GLY A 136 4.38 26.28 -3.95
N LYS A 137 3.74 27.30 -3.36
CA LYS A 137 2.75 27.13 -2.28
C LYS A 137 1.32 26.88 -2.77
N LYS A 138 1.03 27.09 -4.06
CA LYS A 138 -0.33 26.98 -4.61
C LYS A 138 -0.63 25.54 -4.98
N ARG A 139 -1.76 25.04 -4.48
CA ARG A 139 -2.30 23.71 -4.80
C ARG A 139 -3.28 23.81 -5.96
N TRP A 140 -3.32 22.78 -6.78
CA TRP A 140 -4.23 22.69 -7.93
C TRP A 140 -4.65 21.25 -8.18
N SER A 141 -5.77 21.08 -8.88
CA SER A 141 -6.22 19.80 -9.41
C SER A 141 -6.76 19.99 -10.82
N ARG A 142 -6.57 18.99 -11.69
CA ARG A 142 -7.06 18.99 -13.07
C ARG A 142 -7.19 17.57 -13.63
N PRO A 143 -7.93 17.37 -14.72
CA PRO A 143 -7.86 16.13 -15.51
C PRO A 143 -6.43 15.83 -15.98
N ALA A 144 -6.17 14.56 -16.31
CA ALA A 144 -4.92 14.15 -16.95
C ALA A 144 -4.76 14.82 -18.33
N THR A 145 -3.53 15.18 -18.68
CA THR A 145 -3.15 15.82 -19.93
C THR A 145 -2.26 14.89 -20.75
N ALA A 146 -2.04 15.22 -22.02
CA ALA A 146 -1.10 14.48 -22.88
C ALA A 146 0.32 14.40 -22.30
N ALA A 147 0.76 15.44 -21.58
CA ALA A 147 2.07 15.45 -20.91
C ALA A 147 2.15 14.42 -19.77
N ASP A 148 1.07 14.22 -19.00
CA ASP A 148 1.05 13.21 -17.94
C ASP A 148 1.06 11.79 -18.51
N LEU A 149 0.33 11.57 -19.62
CA LEU A 149 0.33 10.29 -20.33
C LEU A 149 1.70 9.99 -20.96
N ALA A 150 2.39 10.99 -21.48
CA ALA A 150 3.76 10.84 -21.97
C ALA A 150 4.74 10.51 -20.83
N LEU A 151 4.59 11.15 -19.67
CA LEU A 151 5.37 10.83 -18.48
C LEU A 151 5.15 9.39 -18.01
N LEU A 152 3.90 8.93 -17.96
CA LEU A 152 3.59 7.54 -17.64
C LEU A 152 4.25 6.56 -18.61
N LYS A 153 4.17 6.81 -19.93
CA LYS A 153 4.86 5.96 -20.92
C LYS A 153 6.37 5.90 -20.71
N LYS A 154 6.99 7.02 -20.32
CA LYS A 154 8.41 7.06 -19.97
C LYS A 154 8.70 6.20 -18.74
N ILE A 155 7.87 6.29 -17.69
CA ILE A 155 7.98 5.45 -16.49
C ILE A 155 7.74 3.97 -16.81
N ASP A 156 6.81 3.66 -17.72
CA ASP A 156 6.52 2.30 -18.17
C ASP A 156 7.71 1.64 -18.87
N ALA A 157 8.59 2.42 -19.48
CA ALA A 157 9.82 1.94 -20.08
C ALA A 157 10.98 1.76 -19.08
N GLU A 158 10.88 2.31 -17.87
CA GLU A 158 11.95 2.17 -16.87
C GLU A 158 12.04 0.73 -16.36
N PRO A 159 13.25 0.15 -16.23
CA PRO A 159 13.41 -1.19 -15.70
C PRO A 159 13.01 -1.26 -14.23
N ILE A 160 12.33 -2.35 -13.85
CA ILE A 160 12.03 -2.65 -12.45
C ILE A 160 13.34 -3.06 -11.76
N PRO A 161 13.73 -2.44 -10.63
CA PRO A 161 14.92 -2.85 -9.88
C PRO A 161 14.83 -4.29 -9.41
N SER A 162 15.96 -5.02 -9.46
CA SER A 162 16.05 -6.42 -9.04
C SER A 162 15.83 -6.64 -7.54
N SER A 163 15.81 -5.58 -6.76
CA SER A 163 15.52 -5.60 -5.32
C SER A 163 14.04 -5.78 -4.99
N VAL A 164 13.15 -5.60 -5.98
CA VAL A 164 11.71 -5.86 -5.82
C VAL A 164 11.47 -7.33 -5.44
N PRO A 165 10.76 -7.61 -4.34
CA PRO A 165 10.51 -8.97 -3.91
C PRO A 165 9.50 -9.67 -4.83
N GLN A 166 9.90 -10.83 -5.37
CA GLN A 166 9.03 -11.74 -6.11
C GLN A 166 8.24 -12.65 -5.13
N ALA A 167 7.51 -12.02 -4.20
CA ALA A 167 6.84 -12.74 -3.11
C ALA A 167 5.36 -13.01 -3.46
N LEU A 168 4.98 -14.28 -3.53
CA LEU A 168 3.59 -14.72 -3.66
C LEU A 168 2.83 -14.38 -2.37
N ILE A 169 1.67 -13.73 -2.50
CA ILE A 169 0.84 -13.37 -1.35
C ILE A 169 0.18 -14.63 -0.77
N PRO A 170 0.37 -14.92 0.53
CA PRO A 170 -0.22 -16.08 1.17
C PRO A 170 -1.67 -15.76 1.56
N TRP A 171 -2.53 -15.62 0.56
CA TRP A 171 -3.93 -15.25 0.72
C TRP A 171 -4.66 -16.18 1.72
N GLY A 172 -5.33 -15.56 2.69
CA GLY A 172 -6.25 -16.20 3.62
C GLY A 172 -7.55 -15.40 3.70
N ASP A 173 -7.90 -14.96 4.91
CA ASP A 173 -9.19 -14.36 5.24
C ASP A 173 -9.38 -12.98 4.63
N LEU A 174 -8.31 -12.30 4.22
CA LEU A 174 -8.41 -10.97 3.60
C LEU A 174 -8.68 -11.03 2.10
N TYR A 175 -8.56 -12.20 1.45
CA TYR A 175 -8.76 -12.27 0.01
C TYR A 175 -10.20 -11.97 -0.40
N ARG A 176 -10.39 -11.08 -1.38
CA ARG A 176 -11.69 -10.83 -2.03
C ARG A 176 -11.53 -10.87 -3.54
N LYS A 177 -12.22 -11.81 -4.19
CA LYS A 177 -12.23 -12.00 -5.66
C LYS A 177 -12.50 -10.70 -6.42
N GLY A 178 -13.35 -9.83 -5.87
CA GLY A 178 -13.65 -8.53 -6.45
C GLY A 178 -12.38 -7.69 -6.61
N TYR A 179 -11.84 -7.15 -5.50
CA TYR A 179 -10.78 -6.15 -5.53
C TYR A 179 -9.35 -6.66 -5.57
N HIS A 180 -9.13 -7.97 -5.44
CA HIS A 180 -7.82 -8.59 -5.67
C HIS A 180 -7.67 -9.21 -7.07
N GLN A 181 -8.56 -8.90 -8.02
CA GLN A 181 -8.43 -9.34 -9.40
C GLN A 181 -7.06 -8.91 -9.99
N GLY A 182 -6.24 -9.91 -10.32
CA GLY A 182 -4.88 -9.70 -10.86
C GLY A 182 -3.79 -9.47 -9.81
N ILE A 183 -4.08 -9.60 -8.51
CA ILE A 183 -3.11 -9.44 -7.42
C ILE A 183 -2.72 -10.82 -6.88
N THR A 184 -1.53 -11.29 -7.24
CA THR A 184 -0.97 -12.57 -6.76
C THR A 184 0.34 -12.38 -6.02
N HIS A 185 1.12 -11.36 -6.36
CA HIS A 185 2.42 -11.07 -5.74
C HIS A 185 2.45 -9.65 -5.17
N VAL A 186 3.36 -9.41 -4.21
CA VAL A 186 3.46 -8.13 -3.48
C VAL A 186 3.63 -6.93 -4.39
N HIS A 187 4.42 -7.05 -5.46
CA HIS A 187 4.66 -5.94 -6.39
C HIS A 187 3.38 -5.50 -7.13
N HIS A 188 2.31 -6.30 -7.13
CA HIS A 188 1.02 -5.97 -7.75
C HIS A 188 0.23 -4.91 -6.93
N PHE A 189 0.62 -4.66 -5.68
CA PHE A 189 0.02 -3.59 -4.86
C PHE A 189 0.55 -2.20 -5.19
N TYR A 190 1.44 -2.06 -6.16
CA TYR A 190 2.07 -0.79 -6.48
C TYR A 190 1.67 -0.30 -7.87
N THR A 191 1.63 1.01 -8.03
CA THR A 191 1.79 1.58 -9.37
C THR A 191 3.25 1.37 -9.79
N ARG A 192 3.51 1.30 -11.09
CA ARG A 192 4.88 1.10 -11.59
C ARG A 192 5.84 2.17 -11.06
N ARG A 193 5.42 3.44 -11.09
CA ARG A 193 6.16 4.57 -10.52
C ARG A 193 6.55 4.32 -9.07
N ASN A 194 5.57 4.04 -8.20
CA ASN A 194 5.85 3.88 -6.77
C ASN A 194 6.68 2.64 -6.48
N LEU A 195 6.52 1.56 -7.26
CA LEU A 195 7.35 0.36 -7.15
C LEU A 195 8.82 0.67 -7.42
N ILE A 196 9.10 1.35 -8.55
CA ILE A 196 10.47 1.71 -8.94
C ILE A 196 11.08 2.65 -7.91
N VAL A 197 10.37 3.72 -7.55
CA VAL A 197 10.86 4.71 -6.58
C VAL A 197 11.14 4.05 -5.23
N PHE A 198 10.22 3.22 -4.73
CA PHE A 198 10.42 2.53 -3.46
C PHE A 198 11.61 1.57 -3.50
N ALA A 199 11.75 0.78 -4.56
CA ALA A 199 12.85 -0.16 -4.72
C ALA A 199 14.20 0.55 -4.80
N ARG A 200 14.30 1.63 -5.59
CA ARG A 200 15.54 2.44 -5.69
C ARG A 200 15.86 3.16 -4.37
N MET A 201 14.87 3.54 -3.57
CA MET A 201 15.10 4.05 -2.22
C MET A 201 15.57 2.95 -1.27
N TRP A 202 14.97 1.77 -1.37
CA TRP A 202 15.37 0.59 -0.60
C TRP A 202 16.85 0.26 -0.84
N ASP A 203 17.28 0.20 -2.11
CA ASP A 203 18.67 -0.08 -2.49
C ASP A 203 19.66 0.95 -1.92
N ARG A 204 19.28 2.23 -1.87
CA ARG A 204 20.11 3.27 -1.24
C ARG A 204 20.26 3.03 0.26
N VAL A 205 19.17 2.67 0.93
CA VAL A 205 19.19 2.33 2.36
C VAL A 205 20.04 1.09 2.61
N GLU A 206 20.07 0.12 1.70
CA GLU A 206 20.91 -1.07 1.80
C GLU A 206 22.41 -0.78 1.77
N SER A 207 22.84 0.43 1.37
CA SER A 207 24.26 0.84 1.48
C SER A 207 24.71 1.12 2.92
N TYR A 208 23.78 1.42 3.83
CA TYR A 208 24.05 1.65 5.25
C TYR A 208 24.20 0.34 6.02
N ARG A 209 24.64 0.41 7.28
CA ARG A 209 24.90 -0.77 8.13
C ARG A 209 24.34 -0.57 9.54
N GLY A 210 24.18 -1.69 10.27
CA GLY A 210 23.79 -1.70 11.67
C GLY A 210 22.46 -0.99 11.95
N ALA A 211 22.34 -0.39 13.13
CA ALA A 211 21.14 0.31 13.58
C ALA A 211 20.70 1.43 12.62
N LEU A 212 21.64 2.07 11.93
CA LEU A 212 21.33 3.14 10.98
C LEU A 212 20.55 2.60 9.78
N ARG A 213 20.95 1.46 9.20
CA ARG A 213 20.19 0.80 8.14
C ARG A 213 18.81 0.38 8.61
N GLU A 214 18.71 -0.24 9.79
CA GLU A 214 17.42 -0.73 10.28
C GLU A 214 16.47 0.45 10.59
N GLY A 215 16.97 1.57 11.13
CA GLY A 215 16.20 2.80 11.32
C GLY A 215 15.69 3.40 10.00
N LEU A 216 16.54 3.42 8.95
CA LEU A 216 16.15 3.87 7.61
C LEU A 216 15.12 2.94 6.96
N ARG A 217 15.28 1.62 7.08
CA ARG A 217 14.27 0.65 6.63
C ARG A 217 12.94 0.87 7.35
N PHE A 218 12.97 1.07 8.66
CA PHE A 218 11.77 1.37 9.43
C PHE A 218 11.08 2.64 8.92
N TRP A 219 11.84 3.70 8.63
CA TRP A 219 11.29 4.91 8.03
C TRP A 219 10.61 4.67 6.68
N LEU A 220 11.24 3.91 5.78
CA LEU A 220 10.64 3.53 4.50
C LEU A 220 9.35 2.71 4.69
N LEU A 221 9.38 1.67 5.52
CA LEU A 221 8.26 0.77 5.77
C LEU A 221 7.09 1.43 6.51
N SER A 222 7.36 2.47 7.32
CA SER A 222 6.34 3.27 8.03
C SER A 222 5.37 3.99 7.08
N TYR A 223 5.79 4.22 5.84
CA TYR A 223 4.98 4.86 4.80
C TYR A 223 4.46 3.84 3.77
N ASN A 224 5.24 2.80 3.49
CA ASN A 224 5.02 1.86 2.40
C ASN A 224 3.61 1.24 2.34
N ALA A 225 3.25 0.34 3.26
CA ALA A 225 1.95 -0.35 3.19
C ALA A 225 0.76 0.62 3.29
N ALA A 226 0.84 1.63 4.17
CA ALA A 226 -0.26 2.55 4.45
C ALA A 226 -0.47 3.62 3.35
N HIS A 227 0.56 3.94 2.57
CA HIS A 227 0.56 5.10 1.68
C HIS A 227 1.25 4.93 0.31
N GLY A 228 2.15 3.96 0.16
CA GLY A 228 2.92 3.71 -1.07
C GLY A 228 2.20 2.83 -2.09
N THR A 229 1.14 2.14 -1.68
CA THR A 229 0.40 1.16 -2.48
C THR A 229 -0.89 1.73 -3.08
N ILE A 230 -1.49 0.99 -4.02
CA ILE A 230 -2.82 1.25 -4.57
C ILE A 230 -3.95 0.99 -3.54
N MET A 231 -3.63 0.63 -2.31
CA MET A 231 -4.63 0.49 -1.24
C MET A 231 -5.09 1.85 -0.70
N THR A 232 -4.33 2.92 -0.95
CA THR A 232 -4.81 4.26 -0.60
C THR A 232 -5.97 4.66 -1.48
N ARG A 233 -6.92 5.39 -0.91
CA ARG A 233 -8.20 5.68 -1.56
C ARG A 233 -8.65 7.10 -1.30
N VAL A 234 -9.68 7.49 -2.04
CA VAL A 234 -10.48 8.68 -1.76
C VAL A 234 -11.81 8.30 -1.12
N VAL A 235 -12.38 9.25 -0.37
CA VAL A 235 -13.76 9.22 0.13
C VAL A 235 -14.45 10.55 -0.14
N ALA A 236 -15.75 10.50 -0.38
CA ALA A 236 -16.61 11.67 -0.27
C ALA A 236 -16.94 11.90 1.21
N LYS A 237 -16.91 13.16 1.65
CA LYS A 237 -17.41 13.59 2.96
C LYS A 237 -18.43 14.70 2.74
N SER A 238 -19.46 14.76 3.58
CA SER A 238 -20.48 15.81 3.52
C SER A 238 -19.85 17.19 3.40
N ASP A 239 -20.43 18.01 2.52
CA ASP A 239 -20.10 19.43 2.34
C ASP A 239 -18.65 19.74 1.93
N GLN A 240 -17.90 18.74 1.46
CA GLN A 240 -16.59 18.96 0.86
C GLN A 240 -16.71 19.22 -0.64
N LYS A 241 -15.97 20.20 -1.14
CA LYS A 241 -15.91 20.51 -2.59
C LYS A 241 -15.15 19.46 -3.40
N ASP A 242 -14.25 18.74 -2.75
CA ASP A 242 -13.36 17.76 -3.37
C ASP A 242 -13.27 16.48 -2.51
N LEU A 243 -12.82 15.39 -3.12
CA LEU A 243 -12.67 14.11 -2.42
C LEU A 243 -11.52 14.17 -1.39
N VAL A 244 -11.70 13.48 -0.27
CA VAL A 244 -10.71 13.40 0.80
C VAL A 244 -9.82 12.18 0.59
N VAL A 245 -8.52 12.41 0.48
CA VAL A 245 -7.50 11.35 0.38
C VAL A 245 -7.25 10.71 1.75
N THR A 246 -7.33 9.38 1.82
CA THR A 246 -7.08 8.59 3.03
C THR A 246 -5.91 7.61 2.86
N SER A 247 -5.51 6.93 3.93
CA SER A 247 -4.55 5.81 3.87
C SER A 247 -5.19 4.55 3.32
N ALA A 248 -4.42 3.46 3.25
CA ALA A 248 -4.99 2.11 3.25
C ALA A 248 -5.96 1.95 4.44
N GLN A 249 -7.03 1.19 4.23
CA GLN A 249 -8.02 0.92 5.27
C GLN A 249 -7.43 -0.05 6.31
N PRO A 250 -7.46 0.29 7.61
CA PRO A 250 -6.98 -0.62 8.66
C PRO A 250 -7.70 -1.97 8.64
N GLY A 251 -6.98 -3.04 8.95
CA GLY A 251 -7.54 -4.38 9.10
C GLY A 251 -7.87 -5.13 7.80
N VAL A 252 -7.65 -4.53 6.63
CA VAL A 252 -7.92 -5.16 5.31
C VAL A 252 -6.88 -4.77 4.27
N LEU A 253 -6.68 -5.63 3.25
CA LEU A 253 -5.86 -5.32 2.07
C LEU A 253 -6.70 -4.71 0.93
N TYR A 254 -7.60 -3.78 1.28
CA TYR A 254 -8.60 -3.26 0.35
C TYR A 254 -8.00 -2.40 -0.78
N VAL A 255 -8.37 -2.70 -2.02
CA VAL A 255 -8.04 -1.91 -3.21
C VAL A 255 -9.33 -1.33 -3.81
N SER A 256 -9.51 -0.02 -3.71
CA SER A 256 -10.74 0.64 -4.19
C SER A 256 -10.80 0.72 -5.72
N GLY A 257 -11.97 1.14 -6.24
CA GLY A 257 -12.12 1.51 -7.65
C GLY A 257 -11.59 2.91 -7.98
N LEU A 258 -11.15 3.67 -6.98
CA LEU A 258 -10.51 4.98 -7.10
C LEU A 258 -9.21 5.01 -6.27
N PRO A 259 -8.22 4.17 -6.61
CA PRO A 259 -7.00 4.13 -5.83
C PRO A 259 -6.20 5.41 -6.02
N VAL A 260 -5.53 5.83 -4.96
CA VAL A 260 -4.69 7.02 -4.96
C VAL A 260 -3.23 6.58 -5.06
N GLU A 261 -2.49 7.27 -5.92
CA GLU A 261 -1.05 7.13 -6.00
C GLU A 261 -0.43 8.39 -5.42
N LYS A 262 0.20 8.30 -4.25
CA LYS A 262 0.78 9.45 -3.55
C LYS A 262 2.22 9.66 -3.96
N ASN A 263 2.66 10.92 -3.95
CA ASN A 263 4.07 11.25 -4.04
C ASN A 263 4.83 10.68 -2.84
N PHE A 264 5.69 9.71 -3.15
CA PHE A 264 6.40 8.93 -2.14
C PHE A 264 7.38 9.79 -1.32
N PHE A 265 8.15 10.66 -1.98
CA PHE A 265 9.12 11.56 -1.34
C PHE A 265 8.45 12.56 -0.38
N ALA A 266 7.36 13.19 -0.82
CA ALA A 266 6.58 14.10 0.01
C ALA A 266 5.96 13.37 1.24
N GLY A 267 5.66 12.08 1.10
CA GLY A 267 5.24 11.21 2.17
C GLY A 267 6.31 10.99 3.24
N LEU A 268 7.45 10.47 2.80
CA LEU A 268 8.58 10.14 3.67
C LEU A 268 9.16 11.36 4.39
N ARG A 269 9.29 12.49 3.70
CA ARG A 269 9.74 13.75 4.31
C ARG A 269 8.91 14.14 5.53
N ARG A 270 7.58 13.94 5.47
CA ARG A 270 6.68 14.24 6.61
C ARG A 270 6.85 13.26 7.76
N LYS A 271 7.16 11.99 7.48
CA LYS A 271 7.39 10.95 8.50
C LYS A 271 8.72 11.10 9.21
N LEU A 272 9.71 11.73 8.57
CA LEU A 272 11.07 11.87 9.11
C LEU A 272 11.08 12.47 10.51
N THR A 273 10.42 13.63 10.71
CA THR A 273 10.38 14.31 12.01
C THR A 273 9.82 13.42 13.12
N THR A 274 8.69 12.76 12.89
CA THR A 274 8.04 11.90 13.89
C THR A 274 8.93 10.72 14.27
N ILE A 275 9.62 10.10 13.31
CA ILE A 275 10.49 8.95 13.58
C ILE A 275 11.77 9.39 14.29
N SER A 276 12.39 10.50 13.88
CA SER A 276 13.53 11.06 14.60
C SER A 276 13.20 11.35 16.06
N GLN A 277 12.05 11.97 16.32
CA GLN A 277 11.57 12.23 17.69
C GLN A 277 11.33 10.94 18.49
N ALA A 278 10.80 9.90 17.85
CA ALA A 278 10.64 8.60 18.51
C ALA A 278 11.98 7.97 18.91
N PHE A 279 13.01 8.10 18.06
CA PHE A 279 14.35 7.64 18.39
C PHE A 279 15.01 8.48 19.49
N GLU A 280 14.82 9.81 19.49
CA GLU A 280 15.32 10.72 20.52
C GLU A 280 14.84 10.35 21.93
N ILE A 281 13.62 9.82 22.07
CA ILE A 281 13.06 9.41 23.37
C ILE A 281 13.83 8.23 23.98
N ILE A 282 14.29 7.28 23.16
CA ILE A 282 14.85 6.01 23.64
C ILE A 282 16.39 6.02 23.57
N TYR A 283 16.98 6.75 22.62
CA TYR A 283 18.41 6.78 22.41
C TYR A 283 19.17 7.24 23.67
N GLY A 284 20.21 6.49 24.05
CA GLY A 284 20.99 6.74 25.26
C GLY A 284 20.38 6.21 26.56
N SER A 285 19.22 5.55 26.51
CA SER A 285 18.64 4.87 27.68
C SER A 285 19.54 3.73 28.16
N SER A 286 19.62 3.54 29.48
CA SER A 286 20.41 2.45 30.10
C SER A 286 19.74 1.08 30.05
N GLY A 287 18.44 1.03 29.79
CA GLY A 287 17.67 -0.21 29.71
C GLY A 287 18.08 -1.06 28.51
N LYS A 288 18.31 -2.34 28.73
CA LYS A 288 18.56 -3.32 27.67
C LYS A 288 17.26 -4.02 27.30
N VAL A 289 16.83 -3.87 26.05
CA VAL A 289 15.63 -4.55 25.53
C VAL A 289 16.03 -5.50 24.41
N GLU A 290 15.87 -6.79 24.67
CA GLU A 290 16.01 -7.84 23.68
C GLU A 290 14.65 -8.19 23.05
N VAL A 291 14.60 -8.20 21.73
CA VAL A 291 13.41 -8.55 20.96
C VAL A 291 13.68 -9.79 20.11
N VAL A 292 12.96 -10.85 20.43
CA VAL A 292 13.06 -12.15 19.78
C VAL A 292 11.82 -12.34 18.90
N GLN A 293 12.04 -12.65 17.62
CA GLN A 293 10.96 -13.09 16.74
C GLN A 293 10.70 -14.58 17.03
N GLY A 294 9.62 -14.91 17.72
CA GLY A 294 9.26 -16.28 18.06
C GLY A 294 8.22 -16.39 19.17
N SER A 295 7.69 -17.60 19.33
CA SER A 295 6.68 -17.91 20.34
C SER A 295 7.24 -17.79 21.75
N SER A 296 6.46 -17.21 22.66
CA SER A 296 6.75 -17.20 24.10
C SER A 296 6.44 -18.53 24.79
N CYS A 297 5.85 -19.52 24.10
CA CYS A 297 5.65 -20.87 24.65
C CYS A 297 6.98 -21.60 24.91
N LYS A 298 8.06 -21.17 24.26
CA LYS A 298 9.42 -21.68 24.49
C LYS A 298 10.41 -20.53 24.47
N VAL A 299 10.78 -20.05 25.64
CA VAL A 299 11.76 -18.98 25.82
C VAL A 299 13.16 -19.54 26.06
N GLY A 300 14.18 -18.89 25.51
CA GLY A 300 15.59 -19.21 25.74
C GLY A 300 16.16 -18.59 27.03
N LEU A 301 15.39 -18.59 28.11
CA LEU A 301 15.74 -17.93 29.38
C LEU A 301 15.98 -18.95 30.50
N PRO A 302 16.88 -18.67 31.47
CA PRO A 302 17.10 -19.55 32.61
C PRO A 302 15.83 -19.76 33.46
N SER A 303 15.75 -20.92 34.13
CA SER A 303 14.66 -21.18 35.08
C SER A 303 14.73 -20.20 36.25
N GLY A 304 13.57 -19.68 36.67
CA GLY A 304 13.47 -18.73 37.80
C GLY A 304 14.00 -17.32 37.52
N SER A 305 14.27 -16.95 36.26
CA SER A 305 14.85 -15.65 35.90
C SER A 305 13.83 -14.56 35.50
N ILE A 306 12.53 -14.79 35.70
CA ILE A 306 11.46 -13.89 35.26
C ILE A 306 10.76 -13.34 36.49
N ASP A 307 10.94 -12.06 36.77
CA ASP A 307 10.29 -11.36 37.88
C ASP A 307 8.88 -10.88 37.53
N TYR A 308 8.65 -10.55 36.26
CA TYR A 308 7.39 -9.97 35.79
C TYR A 308 7.07 -10.37 34.36
N VAL A 309 5.79 -10.64 34.10
CA VAL A 309 5.27 -10.96 32.77
C VAL A 309 4.22 -9.92 32.38
N PHE A 310 4.46 -9.26 31.25
CA PHE A 310 3.48 -8.42 30.59
C PHE A 310 3.07 -9.09 29.27
N THR A 311 1.77 -9.30 29.08
CA THR A 311 1.22 -9.89 27.85
C THR A 311 0.01 -9.08 27.42
N ASP A 312 -0.13 -8.88 26.11
CA ASP A 312 -1.38 -8.42 25.52
C ASP A 312 -2.32 -9.64 25.44
N PRO A 313 -3.58 -9.57 25.93
CA PRO A 313 -4.54 -10.63 25.67
C PRO A 313 -4.72 -10.77 24.14
N PRO A 314 -4.81 -12.00 23.60
CA PRO A 314 -4.99 -12.15 22.16
C PRO A 314 -6.27 -11.41 21.73
N PHE A 315 -6.14 -10.48 20.78
CA PHE A 315 -7.27 -10.05 19.97
C PHE A 315 -7.70 -11.25 19.12
N GLY A 316 -8.43 -12.19 19.75
CA GLY A 316 -8.65 -13.53 19.23
C GLY A 316 -9.21 -13.53 17.82
N ALA A 317 -8.77 -14.47 16.97
CA ALA A 317 -9.27 -14.86 15.64
C ALA A 317 -9.75 -13.78 14.63
N ASN A 318 -9.69 -12.48 14.94
CA ASN A 318 -10.44 -11.44 14.22
C ASN A 318 -9.57 -10.59 13.30
N ILE A 319 -8.25 -10.52 13.53
CA ILE A 319 -7.31 -9.71 12.74
C ILE A 319 -6.17 -10.59 12.23
N PRO A 320 -6.11 -10.91 10.93
CA PRO A 320 -5.05 -11.73 10.35
C PRO A 320 -3.76 -10.90 10.16
N TYR A 321 -2.99 -10.72 11.24
CA TYR A 321 -1.80 -9.86 11.28
C TYR A 321 -0.71 -10.31 10.31
N ALA A 322 -0.52 -11.62 10.13
CA ALA A 322 0.43 -12.14 9.15
C ALA A 322 0.08 -11.69 7.71
N GLU A 323 -1.20 -11.67 7.33
CA GLU A 323 -1.62 -11.17 6.02
C GLU A 323 -1.44 -9.65 5.90
N LEU A 324 -1.77 -8.89 6.95
CA LEU A 324 -1.63 -7.43 6.97
C LEU A 324 -0.18 -6.97 6.90
N SER A 325 0.73 -7.70 7.54
CA SER A 325 2.16 -7.38 7.60
C SER A 325 2.92 -7.80 6.35
N PHE A 326 2.33 -8.70 5.54
CA PHE A 326 3.02 -9.39 4.45
C PHE A 326 3.71 -8.47 3.44
N ILE A 327 3.08 -7.35 3.07
CA ILE A 327 3.65 -6.39 2.10
C ILE A 327 5.01 -5.88 2.59
N ASN A 328 5.11 -5.47 3.86
CA ASN A 328 6.37 -4.97 4.43
C ASN A 328 7.35 -6.11 4.75
N GLU A 329 6.86 -7.27 5.18
CA GLU A 329 7.66 -8.47 5.42
C GLU A 329 8.38 -8.97 4.17
N ALA A 330 7.72 -8.90 3.01
CA ALA A 330 8.33 -9.25 1.73
C ALA A 330 9.55 -8.39 1.38
N TRP A 331 9.51 -7.10 1.69
CA TRP A 331 10.67 -6.21 1.52
C TRP A 331 11.80 -6.52 2.51
N LEU A 332 11.45 -6.91 3.74
CA LEU A 332 12.41 -7.39 4.74
C LEU A 332 12.97 -8.78 4.40
N LYS A 333 12.35 -9.53 3.48
CA LYS A 333 12.63 -10.95 3.20
C LYS A 333 12.58 -11.82 4.47
N ARG A 334 11.70 -11.45 5.40
CA ARG A 334 11.49 -12.10 6.69
C ARG A 334 10.00 -12.19 6.93
N PHE A 335 9.51 -13.41 7.13
CA PHE A 335 8.08 -13.70 7.18
C PHE A 335 7.66 -14.24 8.54
N THR A 336 6.42 -13.95 8.90
CA THR A 336 5.76 -14.51 10.09
C THR A 336 5.45 -16.00 9.89
N ASP A 337 5.76 -16.83 10.88
CA ASP A 337 5.29 -18.21 10.94
C ASP A 337 3.81 -18.21 11.38
N ARG A 338 2.95 -18.78 10.54
CA ARG A 338 1.49 -18.79 10.73
C ARG A 338 0.99 -20.05 11.45
N THR A 339 1.86 -21.01 11.76
CA THR A 339 1.46 -22.33 12.28
C THR A 339 0.72 -22.22 13.61
N ASP A 340 1.21 -21.38 14.51
CA ASP A 340 0.65 -21.17 15.86
C ASP A 340 0.00 -19.78 16.00
N GLU A 341 -0.36 -19.12 14.89
CA GLU A 341 -1.05 -17.84 14.96
C GLU A 341 -2.46 -18.03 15.54
N ALA A 342 -2.87 -17.16 16.46
CA ALA A 342 -4.20 -17.23 17.10
C ALA A 342 -5.36 -17.07 16.09
N THR A 343 -5.07 -16.61 14.87
CA THR A 343 -5.98 -16.60 13.71
C THR A 343 -5.84 -17.88 12.89
N LEU A 344 -6.71 -18.85 13.15
CA LEU A 344 -6.88 -20.04 12.32
C LEU A 344 -7.58 -19.67 11.01
N SER A 345 -6.81 -19.32 9.98
CA SER A 345 -7.30 -19.14 8.61
C SER A 345 -7.10 -20.43 7.81
N VAL A 346 -8.10 -20.86 7.04
CA VAL A 346 -7.97 -22.02 6.15
C VAL A 346 -7.31 -21.54 4.84
N PRO A 347 -6.13 -22.05 4.45
CA PRO A 347 -5.47 -21.63 3.22
C PRO A 347 -6.36 -21.88 2.00
N ILE A 348 -6.55 -20.86 1.14
CA ILE A 348 -7.22 -21.04 -0.14
C ILE A 348 -6.25 -21.77 -1.07
N ARG A 349 -6.35 -23.11 -1.17
CA ARG A 349 -5.60 -23.87 -2.18
C ARG A 349 -6.13 -23.52 -3.56
N THR A 350 -5.36 -22.79 -4.36
CA THR A 350 -5.61 -22.61 -5.79
C THR A 350 -5.30 -23.90 -6.54
N ASN A 351 -6.21 -24.88 -6.51
CA ASN A 351 -6.17 -26.00 -7.44
C ASN A 351 -6.73 -25.53 -8.79
N LEU A 352 -5.84 -25.20 -9.72
CA LEU A 352 -6.14 -25.22 -11.15
C LEU A 352 -6.27 -26.68 -11.60
N SER A 353 -7.38 -27.33 -11.29
CA SER A 353 -7.93 -28.46 -12.06
C SER A 353 -9.18 -29.05 -11.41
N THR A 354 -10.15 -29.35 -12.28
CA THR A 354 -11.34 -30.21 -12.11
C THR A 354 -12.56 -29.68 -11.35
N ASN A 355 -13.63 -29.52 -12.13
CA ASN A 355 -15.03 -29.49 -11.75
C ASN A 355 -15.36 -30.60 -10.75
N THR A 356 -15.92 -30.25 -9.59
CA THR A 356 -17.04 -30.99 -8.99
C THR A 356 -17.79 -30.09 -8.00
N ARG A 357 -19.10 -29.99 -8.20
CA ARG A 357 -20.05 -29.34 -7.28
C ARG A 357 -20.14 -30.16 -5.99
N SER A 358 -20.06 -29.50 -4.85
CA SER A 358 -20.71 -29.96 -3.63
C SER A 358 -21.20 -28.76 -2.82
N CYS A 359 -22.52 -28.57 -2.82
CA CYS A 359 -23.25 -27.67 -1.94
C CYS A 359 -23.07 -28.12 -0.48
N LEU A 360 -22.95 -27.18 0.47
CA LEU A 360 -23.47 -27.25 1.85
C LEU A 360 -23.50 -25.80 2.44
N PRO A 361 -24.29 -25.53 3.50
CA PRO A 361 -25.23 -24.41 3.52
C PRO A 361 -24.73 -23.17 4.28
N GLY A 362 -25.44 -22.07 4.03
CA GLY A 362 -25.06 -20.71 4.36
C GLY A 362 -24.90 -20.37 5.84
N ARG A 363 -24.05 -19.37 6.06
CA ARG A 363 -24.03 -18.56 7.28
C ARG A 363 -24.32 -17.11 6.93
N SER A 364 -25.22 -16.57 7.75
CA SER A 364 -25.86 -15.27 7.71
C SER A 364 -24.93 -14.09 7.42
N GLU A 365 -25.35 -13.26 6.47
CA GLU A 365 -24.90 -11.89 6.30
C GLU A 365 -25.12 -11.08 7.60
N ARG A 366 -24.07 -10.45 8.09
CA ARG A 366 -24.20 -9.29 8.97
C ARG A 366 -23.61 -8.07 8.28
N ARG A 367 -24.50 -7.15 7.92
CA ARG A 367 -24.20 -5.80 7.43
C ARG A 367 -23.38 -5.06 8.49
N ALA A 368 -22.19 -4.61 8.12
CA ALA A 368 -21.48 -3.59 8.86
C ALA A 368 -22.06 -2.23 8.43
N GLY A 369 -22.87 -1.65 9.30
CA GLY A 369 -23.23 -0.23 9.26
C GLY A 369 -22.18 0.60 10.02
N TYR A 370 -22.11 1.87 9.61
CA TYR A 370 -21.22 2.97 10.00
C TYR A 370 -19.90 3.09 9.24
#